data_AF-A0A829FJ93-F1
#
_entry.id   AF-A0A829FJ93-F1
#
_cell.length_a   1.000
_cell.length_b   1.000
_cell.length_c   1.000
_cell.angle_alpha   90.00
_cell.angle_beta   90.00
_cell.angle_gamma   90.00
#
_symmetry.space_group_name_H-M   'P 1'
#
loop_
_entity.id
_entity.type
_entity.pdbx_description
1 polymer ?
#
loop_
_entity_poly.entity_id
_entity_poly.type
_entity_poly.pdbx_seq_one_letter_code
_entity_poly.pdbx_strand_id
1 'polypeptide(L)'
;MILTNKPQEVQLLWQPKERGCHETLTVIFTAYDSLGLFRKSAKREISFPVTVLPAFCKIQAEKLQRVLEKKQQLNAYQRGLDFREHRAYRPGDSFNRIDWKLSAHTQEWLYREYDYQEEECSPLFCFWGSPSPKFEPLLDLYFSLWHLRKEKQPELLILGNRAFHGKDPGHTYFASLEAGDEKAFFAHLKKYAKKQIVLFVPENSPEVSEAIETLSKDRTVYLVYFVEKQLMVQEKDKICSLPGGEWIDD
;
A
#
# COMPACT_ATOMS: atom_id res chain seq x y z
N MET A 1 34.53 -41.58 4.25
CA MET A 1 33.84 -40.95 5.39
C MET A 1 33.50 -42.06 6.37
N ILE A 2 34.03 -42.00 7.59
CA ILE A 2 33.77 -43.01 8.65
C ILE A 2 32.27 -42.94 8.97
N LEU A 3 31.57 -44.06 8.88
CA LEU A 3 30.22 -44.23 9.45
C LEU A 3 30.34 -44.00 10.95
N THR A 4 30.18 -42.75 11.37
CA THR A 4 30.27 -42.35 12.77
C THR A 4 28.85 -42.33 13.33
N ASN A 5 28.63 -43.09 14.41
CA ASN A 5 27.41 -42.99 15.23
C ASN A 5 27.37 -41.68 16.04
N LYS A 6 28.16 -40.66 15.65
CA LYS A 6 28.18 -39.38 16.35
C LYS A 6 26.97 -38.57 15.90
N PRO A 7 26.23 -37.96 16.84
CA PRO A 7 25.16 -37.05 16.48
C PRO A 7 25.74 -35.95 15.59
N GLN A 8 25.16 -35.77 14.41
CA GLN A 8 25.49 -34.67 13.52
C GLN A 8 24.43 -33.59 13.69
N GLU A 9 24.89 -32.38 13.97
CA GLU A 9 24.04 -31.20 14.01
C GLU A 9 24.03 -30.54 12.63
N VAL A 10 22.84 -30.16 12.16
CA VAL A 10 22.67 -29.44 10.89
C VAL A 10 21.99 -28.12 11.22
N GLN A 11 22.64 -27.02 10.88
CA GLN A 11 22.06 -25.68 10.98
C GLN A 11 21.53 -25.27 9.61
N LEU A 12 20.33 -24.70 9.58
CA LEU A 12 19.67 -24.23 8.38
C LEU A 12 19.20 -22.79 8.57
N LEU A 13 19.45 -21.95 7.57
CA LEU A 13 18.85 -20.63 7.48
C LEU A 13 17.60 -20.76 6.62
N TRP A 14 16.43 -20.57 7.22
CA TRP A 14 15.17 -20.58 6.48
C TRP A 14 14.86 -19.19 5.96
N GLN A 15 14.71 -19.07 4.64
CA GLN A 15 14.25 -17.88 3.95
C GLN A 15 12.90 -18.21 3.30
N PRO A 16 11.78 -17.72 3.86
CA PRO A 16 10.47 -18.00 3.30
C PRO A 16 10.34 -17.35 1.93
N LYS A 17 9.88 -18.12 0.94
CA LYS A 17 9.59 -17.63 -0.41
C LYS A 17 8.19 -17.02 -0.53
N GLU A 18 7.28 -17.46 0.31
CA GLU A 18 5.88 -17.06 0.27
C GLU A 18 5.45 -16.59 1.67
N ARG A 19 4.70 -15.49 1.70
CA ARG A 19 4.02 -15.02 2.90
C ARG A 19 2.95 -16.02 3.33
N GLY A 20 2.56 -15.98 4.61
CA GLY A 20 1.56 -16.89 5.14
C GLY A 20 1.78 -17.28 6.59
N CYS A 21 0.82 -18.01 7.12
CA CYS A 21 0.95 -18.67 8.42
C CYS A 21 1.48 -20.08 8.18
N HIS A 22 2.68 -20.36 8.67
CA HIS A 22 3.34 -21.66 8.58
C HIS A 22 3.30 -22.30 9.96
N GLU A 23 2.75 -23.50 10.08
CA GLU A 23 2.72 -24.24 11.36
C GLU A 23 3.85 -25.27 11.46
N THR A 24 4.33 -25.74 10.31
CA THR A 24 5.34 -26.80 10.22
C THR A 24 6.33 -26.53 9.10
N LEU A 25 7.61 -26.75 9.38
CA LEU A 25 8.66 -26.77 8.37
C LEU A 25 9.00 -28.22 8.01
N THR A 26 8.86 -28.56 6.73
CA THR A 26 9.31 -29.86 6.21
C THR A 26 10.79 -29.79 5.86
N VAL A 27 11.62 -30.60 6.54
CA VAL A 27 13.04 -30.75 6.25
C VAL A 27 13.29 -32.15 5.66
N ILE A 28 13.93 -32.20 4.50
CA ILE A 28 14.30 -33.46 3.83
C ILE A 28 15.81 -33.65 3.99
N PHE A 29 16.21 -34.57 4.85
CA PHE A 29 17.61 -34.97 5.00
C PHE A 29 17.96 -35.98 3.91
N THR A 30 18.90 -35.65 3.04
CA THR A 30 19.42 -36.57 2.02
C THR A 30 20.88 -36.88 2.32
N ALA A 31 21.20 -38.16 2.48
CA ALA A 31 22.56 -38.65 2.66
C ALA A 31 22.97 -39.55 1.49
N TYR A 32 24.23 -39.44 1.10
CA TYR A 32 24.88 -40.25 0.07
C TYR A 32 26.04 -41.03 0.70
N ASP A 33 26.33 -42.22 0.17
CA ASP A 33 27.58 -42.92 0.52
C ASP A 33 28.77 -42.22 -0.14
N SER A 34 29.99 -42.53 0.32
CA SER A 34 31.20 -41.88 -0.20
C SER A 34 31.52 -42.18 -1.66
N LEU A 35 30.91 -43.20 -2.26
CA LEU A 35 31.03 -43.52 -3.69
C LEU A 35 29.84 -42.99 -4.51
N GLY A 36 28.82 -42.39 -3.87
CA GLY A 36 27.62 -41.86 -4.52
C GLY A 36 26.68 -42.92 -5.13
N LEU A 37 26.89 -44.20 -4.81
CA LEU A 37 26.12 -45.34 -5.33
C LEU A 37 24.76 -45.51 -4.63
N PHE A 38 24.63 -45.05 -3.39
CA PHE A 38 23.44 -45.22 -2.56
C PHE A 38 22.98 -43.88 -1.99
N ARG A 39 21.66 -43.64 -2.09
CA ARG A 39 20.98 -42.47 -1.54
C ARG A 39 19.97 -42.89 -0.48
N LYS A 40 20.00 -42.26 0.68
CA LYS A 40 18.95 -42.38 1.71
C LYS A 40 18.37 -41.01 2.02
N SER A 41 17.05 -40.89 1.99
CA SER A 41 16.36 -39.65 2.32
C SER A 41 15.40 -39.87 3.51
N ALA A 42 15.30 -38.90 4.40
CA ALA A 42 14.36 -38.90 5.51
C ALA A 42 13.63 -37.55 5.58
N LYS A 43 12.30 -37.58 5.55
CA LYS A 43 11.46 -36.41 5.77
C LYS A 43 11.23 -36.23 7.28
N ARG A 44 11.40 -35.01 7.78
CA ARG A 44 11.06 -34.60 9.15
C ARG A 44 10.19 -33.36 9.08
N GLU A 45 9.13 -33.35 9.88
CA GLU A 45 8.28 -32.18 10.08
C GLU A 45 8.64 -31.58 11.42
N ILE A 46 9.00 -30.31 11.42
CA ILE A 46 9.39 -29.55 12.60
C ILE A 46 8.24 -28.58 12.88
N SER A 47 7.66 -28.66 14.09
CA SER A 47 6.68 -27.68 14.56
C SER A 47 7.34 -26.30 14.58
N PHE A 48 6.79 -25.37 13.82
CA PHE A 48 7.39 -24.06 13.60
C PHE A 48 6.30 -23.01 13.29
N PRO A 49 5.53 -22.58 14.31
CA PRO A 49 4.46 -21.61 14.14
C PRO A 49 5.06 -20.22 13.86
N VAL A 50 5.08 -19.81 12.59
CA VAL A 50 5.62 -18.53 12.14
C VAL A 50 4.69 -17.88 11.13
N THR A 51 4.44 -16.59 11.32
CA THR A 51 3.72 -15.75 10.36
C THR A 51 4.72 -14.95 9.54
N VAL A 52 4.76 -15.22 8.24
CA VAL A 52 5.54 -14.46 7.26
C VAL A 52 4.64 -13.36 6.70
N LEU A 53 5.06 -12.11 6.86
CA LEU A 53 4.34 -10.91 6.43
C LEU A 53 4.76 -10.50 5.02
N PRO A 54 3.96 -9.64 4.35
CA PRO A 54 4.42 -8.97 3.14
C PRO A 54 5.76 -8.25 3.38
N ALA A 55 6.58 -8.17 2.35
CA ALA A 55 7.87 -7.52 2.42
C ALA A 55 7.72 -6.03 2.77
N PHE A 56 8.61 -5.51 3.61
CA PHE A 56 8.53 -4.12 4.07
C PHE A 56 9.33 -3.18 3.15
N CYS A 57 8.67 -2.70 2.10
CA CYS A 57 9.18 -1.77 1.09
C CYS A 57 9.18 -0.31 1.58
N LYS A 58 9.95 -0.02 2.65
CA LYS A 58 9.94 1.28 3.34
C LYS A 58 10.20 2.48 2.41
N ILE A 59 11.23 2.40 1.57
CA ILE A 59 11.65 3.53 0.73
C ILE A 59 10.56 3.88 -0.29
N GLN A 60 9.99 2.87 -0.95
CA GLN A 60 8.92 3.04 -1.93
C GLN A 60 7.65 3.59 -1.27
N ALA A 61 7.29 3.04 -0.10
CA ALA A 61 6.12 3.48 0.65
C ALA A 61 6.25 4.94 1.15
N GLU A 62 7.43 5.36 1.63
CA GLU A 62 7.69 6.75 2.02
C GLU A 62 7.61 7.71 0.83
N LYS A 63 8.16 7.33 -0.33
CA LYS A 63 8.05 8.14 -1.56
C LYS A 63 6.60 8.28 -2.00
N LEU A 64 5.86 7.17 -2.02
CA LEU A 64 4.43 7.17 -2.36
C LEU A 64 3.65 8.05 -1.39
N GLN A 65 3.90 7.93 -0.08
CA GLN A 65 3.26 8.76 0.93
C GLN A 65 3.46 10.25 0.66
N ARG A 66 4.70 10.70 0.38
CA ARG A 66 5.00 12.11 0.09
C ARG A 66 4.27 12.61 -1.16
N VAL A 67 4.21 11.80 -2.20
CA VAL A 67 3.51 12.16 -3.45
C VAL A 67 2.00 12.25 -3.24
N LEU A 68 1.41 11.28 -2.52
CA LEU A 68 -0.01 11.31 -2.18
C LEU A 68 -0.35 12.52 -1.30
N GLU A 69 0.43 12.79 -0.25
CA GLU A 69 0.20 13.95 0.63
C GLU A 69 0.26 15.27 -0.16
N LYS A 70 1.26 15.44 -1.03
CA LYS A 70 1.38 16.63 -1.89
C LYS A 70 0.18 16.79 -2.82
N LYS A 71 -0.27 15.70 -3.47
CA LYS A 71 -1.43 15.72 -4.37
C LYS A 71 -2.74 16.01 -3.61
N GLN A 72 -2.90 15.44 -2.42
CA GLN A 72 -4.06 15.64 -1.56
C GLN A 72 -4.14 17.10 -1.08
N GLN A 73 -3.02 17.68 -0.65
CA GLN A 73 -2.93 19.10 -0.27
C GLN A 73 -3.26 20.04 -1.44
N LEU A 74 -2.76 19.74 -2.64
CA LEU A 74 -3.07 20.54 -3.84
C LEU A 74 -4.56 20.47 -4.21
N ASN A 75 -5.18 19.28 -4.11
CA ASN A 75 -6.61 19.14 -4.39
C ASN A 75 -7.49 19.81 -3.33
N ALA A 76 -7.11 19.73 -2.05
CA ALA A 76 -7.78 20.50 -0.98
C ALA A 76 -7.70 22.00 -1.26
N TYR A 77 -6.54 22.50 -1.71
CA TYR A 77 -6.37 23.90 -2.09
C TYR A 77 -7.23 24.30 -3.31
N GLN A 78 -7.32 23.44 -4.33
CA GLN A 78 -8.07 23.73 -5.56
C GLN A 78 -9.58 23.66 -5.42
N ARG A 79 -10.10 22.81 -4.51
CA ARG A 79 -11.55 22.67 -4.29
C ARG A 79 -12.17 23.80 -3.47
N GLY A 80 -11.37 24.81 -3.12
CA GLY A 80 -11.78 25.85 -2.19
C GLY A 80 -11.80 25.25 -0.80
N LEU A 81 -10.76 25.52 -0.02
CA LEU A 81 -10.98 25.57 1.40
C LEU A 81 -12.01 26.68 1.62
N ASP A 82 -13.05 26.43 2.42
CA ASP A 82 -14.00 27.48 2.74
C ASP A 82 -13.21 28.64 3.36
N PHE A 83 -13.30 29.80 2.71
CA PHE A 83 -12.69 31.01 3.20
C PHE A 83 -13.31 31.29 4.58
N ARG A 84 -12.48 31.21 5.62
CA ARG A 84 -12.93 31.38 7.00
C ARG A 84 -13.00 32.87 7.31
N GLU A 85 -11.84 33.52 7.28
CA GLU A 85 -11.69 34.93 7.61
C GLU A 85 -10.38 35.52 7.07
N HIS A 86 -10.29 36.84 7.06
CA HIS A 86 -9.04 37.56 6.88
C HIS A 86 -8.46 37.87 8.27
N ARG A 87 -7.18 37.58 8.47
CA ARG A 87 -6.45 38.03 9.66
C ARG A 87 -5.25 38.89 9.30
N ALA A 88 -4.73 39.64 10.26
CA ALA A 88 -3.47 40.35 10.07
C ALA A 88 -2.31 39.36 9.81
N TYR A 89 -1.45 39.70 8.86
CA TYR A 89 -0.22 38.98 8.54
C TYR A 89 0.70 38.93 9.76
N ARG A 90 1.29 37.77 10.02
CA ARG A 90 2.28 37.56 11.07
C ARG A 90 3.62 37.18 10.45
N PRO A 91 4.74 37.61 11.04
CA PRO A 91 6.06 37.16 10.60
C PRO A 91 6.14 35.62 10.58
N GLY A 92 6.46 35.05 9.41
CA GLY A 92 6.49 33.60 9.17
C GLY A 92 5.35 33.08 8.28
N ASP A 93 4.32 33.88 8.04
CA ASP A 93 3.25 33.55 7.12
C ASP A 93 3.72 33.55 5.65
N SER A 94 3.17 32.65 4.85
CA SER A 94 3.46 32.61 3.41
C SER A 94 2.85 33.80 2.65
N PHE A 95 3.68 34.55 1.92
CA PHE A 95 3.22 35.65 1.06
C PHE A 95 2.19 35.24 0.00
N ASN A 96 2.16 33.96 -0.38
CA ASN A 96 1.26 33.45 -1.41
C ASN A 96 -0.23 33.50 -1.00
N ARG A 97 -0.54 33.71 0.28
CA ARG A 97 -1.90 33.74 0.81
C ARG A 97 -2.37 35.14 1.23
N ILE A 98 -1.60 36.17 0.89
CA ILE A 98 -1.96 37.56 1.18
C ILE A 98 -3.03 38.02 0.18
N ASP A 99 -4.09 38.61 0.72
CA ASP A 99 -5.09 39.27 -0.09
C ASP A 99 -4.62 40.66 -0.50
N TRP A 100 -3.83 40.73 -1.57
CA TRP A 100 -3.26 42.00 -2.04
C TRP A 100 -4.32 43.06 -2.32
N LYS A 101 -5.51 42.65 -2.80
CA LYS A 101 -6.59 43.58 -3.14
C LYS A 101 -7.21 44.19 -1.90
N LEU A 102 -7.55 43.36 -0.91
CA LEU A 102 -8.12 43.85 0.34
C LEU A 102 -7.08 44.62 1.17
N SER A 103 -5.84 44.12 1.20
CA SER A 103 -4.73 44.76 1.91
C SER A 103 -4.42 46.16 1.40
N ALA A 104 -4.52 46.37 0.08
CA ALA A 104 -4.34 47.69 -0.52
C ALA A 104 -5.44 48.68 -0.10
N HIS A 105 -6.66 48.19 0.16
CA HIS A 105 -7.79 49.03 0.58
C HIS A 105 -7.74 49.34 2.08
N THR A 106 -7.31 48.41 2.92
CA THR A 106 -7.26 48.58 4.38
C THR A 106 -5.94 49.14 4.88
N GLN A 107 -4.92 49.25 4.03
CA GLN A 107 -3.52 49.57 4.39
C GLN A 107 -2.91 48.61 5.42
N GLU A 108 -3.46 47.41 5.54
CA GLU A 108 -2.99 46.36 6.44
C GLU A 108 -2.75 45.08 5.63
N TRP A 109 -1.68 44.35 5.93
CA TRP A 109 -1.39 43.09 5.26
C TRP A 109 -2.34 42.02 5.76
N LEU A 110 -3.34 41.66 4.94
CA LEU A 110 -4.39 40.70 5.29
C LEU A 110 -4.08 39.33 4.69
N TYR A 111 -4.01 38.34 5.56
CA TYR A 111 -3.76 36.94 5.26
C TYR A 111 -5.09 36.18 5.20
N ARG A 112 -5.32 35.41 4.13
CA ARG A 112 -6.52 34.58 3.98
C ARG A 112 -6.39 33.30 4.82
N GLU A 113 -7.26 33.15 5.81
CA GLU A 113 -7.45 31.89 6.52
C GLU A 113 -8.58 31.07 5.91
N TYR A 114 -8.39 29.77 6.00
CA TYR A 114 -9.15 28.76 5.31
C TYR A 114 -9.44 27.66 6.31
N ASP A 115 -10.70 27.25 6.45
CA ASP A 115 -11.03 26.15 7.34
C ASP A 115 -10.60 24.82 6.70
N TYR A 116 -9.71 24.11 7.38
CA TYR A 116 -9.42 22.73 7.07
C TYR A 116 -10.52 21.87 7.69
N GLN A 117 -11.52 21.49 6.89
CA GLN A 117 -12.42 20.40 7.28
C GLN A 117 -11.64 19.07 7.17
N GLU A 118 -11.03 18.64 8.29
CA GLU A 118 -10.24 17.41 8.37
C GLU A 118 -11.03 16.17 7.93
N GLU A 119 -12.33 16.13 8.22
CA GLU A 119 -13.21 15.00 7.90
C GLU A 119 -13.48 14.84 6.40
N GLU A 120 -13.51 15.94 5.63
CA GLU A 120 -13.81 15.87 4.20
C GLU A 120 -12.62 15.42 3.34
N CYS A 121 -11.41 15.43 3.91
CA CYS A 121 -10.16 15.17 3.19
C CYS A 121 -9.52 13.82 3.50
N SER A 122 -10.08 13.00 4.39
CA SER A 122 -9.50 11.68 4.71
C SER A 122 -9.74 10.68 3.58
N PRO A 123 -8.70 10.25 2.85
CA PRO A 123 -8.84 9.36 1.70
C PRO A 123 -9.13 7.93 2.15
N LEU A 124 -9.94 7.21 1.36
CA LEU A 124 -10.08 5.76 1.45
C LEU A 124 -8.91 5.09 0.72
N PHE A 125 -8.16 4.23 1.41
CA PHE A 125 -7.10 3.41 0.79
C PHE A 125 -7.67 2.05 0.41
N CYS A 126 -7.93 1.84 -0.87
CA CYS A 126 -8.50 0.62 -1.40
C CYS A 126 -7.44 -0.27 -2.07
N PHE A 127 -7.26 -1.50 -1.58
CA PHE A 127 -6.47 -2.53 -2.27
C PHE A 127 -7.38 -3.42 -3.10
N TRP A 128 -7.17 -3.43 -4.42
CA TRP A 128 -7.91 -4.26 -5.38
C TRP A 128 -7.10 -5.52 -5.68
N GLY A 129 -7.26 -6.54 -4.86
CA GLY A 129 -6.50 -7.78 -4.93
C GLY A 129 -6.99 -8.75 -6.00
N SER A 130 -6.85 -8.39 -7.28
CA SER A 130 -7.13 -9.28 -8.41
C SER A 130 -5.98 -10.26 -8.70
N PRO A 131 -6.25 -11.42 -9.32
CA PRO A 131 -5.20 -12.37 -9.69
C PRO A 131 -4.28 -11.77 -10.74
N SER A 132 -3.03 -11.49 -10.37
CA SER A 132 -2.02 -10.95 -11.28
C SER A 132 -0.62 -11.24 -10.74
N PRO A 133 0.42 -11.39 -11.60
CA PRO A 133 1.81 -11.48 -11.14
C PRO A 133 2.25 -10.30 -10.28
N LYS A 134 1.58 -9.15 -10.40
CA LYS A 134 1.86 -7.93 -9.63
C LYS A 134 1.15 -7.87 -8.27
N PHE A 135 0.39 -8.90 -7.91
CA PHE A 135 -0.36 -8.95 -6.65
C PHE A 135 0.57 -8.82 -5.43
N GLU A 136 1.60 -9.67 -5.33
CA GLU A 136 2.49 -9.70 -4.15
C GLU A 136 3.28 -8.39 -3.97
N PRO A 137 3.99 -7.84 -4.99
CA PRO A 137 4.72 -6.59 -4.81
C PRO A 137 3.80 -5.40 -4.49
N LEU A 138 2.57 -5.40 -5.02
CA LEU A 138 1.61 -4.34 -4.69
C LEU A 138 1.06 -4.49 -3.28
N LEU A 139 0.86 -5.73 -2.82
CA LEU A 139 0.49 -6.02 -1.44
C LEU A 139 1.60 -5.61 -0.46
N ASP A 140 2.86 -5.87 -0.78
CA ASP A 140 4.04 -5.43 -0.02
C ASP A 140 4.06 -3.90 0.13
N LEU A 141 3.83 -3.17 -0.96
CA LEU A 141 3.76 -1.72 -0.96
C LEU A 141 2.57 -1.21 -0.14
N TYR A 142 1.39 -1.80 -0.32
CA TYR A 142 0.17 -1.42 0.40
C TYR A 142 0.32 -1.66 1.91
N PHE A 143 0.83 -2.83 2.29
CA PHE A 143 1.16 -3.18 3.67
C PHE A 143 2.16 -2.19 4.28
N SER A 144 3.22 -1.87 3.54
CA SER A 144 4.24 -0.93 3.99
C SER A 144 3.67 0.48 4.21
N LEU A 145 2.81 0.94 3.29
CA LEU A 145 2.14 2.23 3.42
C LEU A 145 1.18 2.27 4.62
N TRP A 146 0.40 1.20 4.82
CA TRP A 146 -0.47 1.07 5.99
C TRP A 146 0.35 1.11 7.28
N HIS A 147 1.45 0.37 7.35
CA HIS A 147 2.32 0.30 8.51
C HIS A 147 2.91 1.67 8.86
N LEU A 148 3.37 2.44 7.86
CA LEU A 148 3.86 3.81 8.05
C LEU A 148 2.77 4.80 8.49
N ARG A 149 1.50 4.52 8.17
CA ARG A 149 0.36 5.39 8.48
C ARG A 149 -0.48 4.92 9.67
N LYS A 150 -0.06 3.88 10.39
CA LYS A 150 -0.85 3.25 11.44
C LYS A 150 -1.34 4.24 12.51
N GLU A 151 -0.50 5.21 12.90
CA GLU A 151 -0.84 6.25 13.88
C GLU A 151 -1.97 7.18 13.40
N LYS A 152 -2.02 7.47 12.08
CA LYS A 152 -3.07 8.30 11.48
C LYS A 152 -4.39 7.55 11.29
N GLN A 153 -4.41 6.23 11.55
CA GLN A 153 -5.58 5.35 11.38
C GLN A 153 -6.32 5.59 10.06
N PRO A 154 -5.66 5.42 8.90
CA PRO A 154 -6.30 5.60 7.60
C PRO A 154 -7.49 4.65 7.47
N GLU A 155 -8.53 5.08 6.75
CA GLU A 155 -9.62 4.17 6.41
C GLU A 155 -9.19 3.28 5.25
N LEU A 156 -9.30 1.98 5.46
CA LEU A 156 -8.86 0.95 4.53
C LEU A 156 -10.05 0.17 3.99
N LEU A 157 -9.95 -0.20 2.73
CA LEU A 157 -10.77 -1.21 2.10
C LEU A 157 -9.83 -2.21 1.42
N ILE A 158 -9.89 -3.48 1.78
CA ILE A 158 -9.08 -4.52 1.16
C ILE A 158 -10.03 -5.50 0.50
N LEU A 159 -9.89 -5.67 -0.82
CA LEU A 159 -10.69 -6.56 -1.64
C LEU A 159 -9.78 -7.67 -2.14
N GLY A 160 -10.08 -8.91 -1.80
CA GLY A 160 -9.33 -10.10 -2.19
C GLY A 160 -10.24 -11.33 -2.09
N ASN A 161 -9.69 -12.49 -1.76
CA ASN A 161 -10.48 -13.69 -1.44
C ASN A 161 -11.49 -13.45 -0.29
N ARG A 162 -11.20 -12.46 0.56
CA ARG A 162 -12.09 -11.89 1.56
C ARG A 162 -12.01 -10.36 1.52
N ALA A 163 -13.08 -9.71 1.98
CA ALA A 163 -13.15 -8.25 2.07
C ALA A 163 -12.95 -7.78 3.51
N PHE A 164 -12.22 -6.67 3.67
CA PHE A 164 -12.06 -5.96 4.95
C PHE A 164 -12.33 -4.48 4.76
N HIS A 165 -13.07 -3.87 5.69
CA HIS A 165 -13.24 -2.43 5.81
C HIS A 165 -13.00 -2.02 7.26
N GLY A 166 -12.17 -0.99 7.48
CA GLY A 166 -11.83 -0.53 8.82
C GLY A 166 -10.46 0.15 8.87
N LYS A 167 -9.92 0.31 10.08
CA LYS A 167 -8.66 1.04 10.34
C LYS A 167 -7.46 0.12 10.55
N ASP A 168 -7.68 -1.05 11.14
CA ASP A 168 -6.62 -2.02 11.46
C ASP A 168 -7.07 -3.44 11.07
N PRO A 169 -6.62 -3.96 9.93
CA PRO A 169 -6.87 -5.34 9.52
C PRO A 169 -6.05 -6.35 10.34
N GLY A 170 -4.96 -5.93 10.98
CA GLY A 170 -4.01 -6.80 11.67
C GLY A 170 -3.01 -7.47 10.73
N HIS A 171 -1.87 -7.92 11.29
CA HIS A 171 -0.78 -8.53 10.54
C HIS A 171 -1.15 -9.89 9.92
N THR A 172 -1.90 -10.70 10.66
CA THR A 172 -2.37 -12.02 10.18
C THR A 172 -3.31 -11.89 8.99
N TYR A 173 -4.05 -10.78 8.89
CA TYR A 173 -4.91 -10.53 7.75
C TYR A 173 -4.11 -10.42 6.46
N PHE A 174 -3.01 -9.66 6.49
CA PHE A 174 -2.11 -9.50 5.35
C PHE A 174 -1.33 -10.77 5.02
N ALA A 175 -0.89 -11.51 6.05
CA ALA A 175 -0.17 -12.77 5.84
C ALA A 175 -0.99 -13.78 5.04
N SER A 176 -2.29 -13.89 5.30
CA SER A 176 -3.18 -14.88 4.69
C SER A 176 -4.14 -14.31 3.63
N LEU A 177 -3.92 -13.08 3.16
CA LEU A 177 -4.75 -12.51 2.09
C LEU A 177 -4.47 -13.26 0.78
N GLU A 178 -5.46 -13.45 -0.09
CA GLU A 178 -5.20 -13.97 -1.43
C GLU A 178 -5.97 -13.14 -2.45
N ALA A 179 -5.64 -13.33 -3.72
CA ALA A 179 -6.41 -12.72 -4.80
C ALA A 179 -7.87 -13.23 -4.80
N GLY A 180 -8.82 -12.37 -5.14
CA GLY A 180 -10.24 -12.70 -5.19
C GLY A 180 -10.88 -12.47 -6.55
N ASP A 181 -12.18 -12.77 -6.64
CA ASP A 181 -12.99 -12.51 -7.84
C ASP A 181 -13.45 -11.05 -7.88
N GLU A 182 -13.08 -10.36 -8.96
CA GLU A 182 -13.33 -8.91 -9.15
C GLU A 182 -14.81 -8.54 -9.26
N LYS A 183 -15.69 -9.49 -9.61
CA LYS A 183 -17.12 -9.23 -9.85
C LYS A 183 -17.82 -8.53 -8.69
N ALA A 184 -17.43 -8.84 -7.45
CA ALA A 184 -18.02 -8.24 -6.25
C ALA A 184 -17.30 -6.97 -5.78
N PHE A 185 -16.07 -6.72 -6.25
CA PHE A 185 -15.19 -5.69 -5.71
C PHE A 185 -15.77 -4.29 -5.90
N PHE A 186 -16.33 -4.01 -7.07
CA PHE A 186 -16.89 -2.70 -7.35
C PHE A 186 -18.10 -2.37 -6.47
N ALA A 187 -18.95 -3.36 -6.18
CA ALA A 187 -20.09 -3.18 -5.27
C ALA A 187 -19.63 -2.84 -3.85
N HIS A 188 -18.59 -3.52 -3.36
CA HIS A 188 -17.98 -3.22 -2.06
C HIS A 188 -17.32 -1.83 -2.04
N LEU A 189 -16.60 -1.46 -3.11
CA LEU A 189 -15.97 -0.15 -3.23
C LEU A 189 -17.02 0.97 -3.21
N LYS A 190 -18.12 0.84 -3.97
CA LYS A 190 -19.23 1.80 -3.96
C LYS A 190 -19.85 1.99 -2.58
N LYS A 191 -20.01 0.91 -1.81
CA LYS A 191 -20.62 0.95 -0.46
C LYS A 191 -19.85 1.85 0.51
N TYR A 192 -18.52 1.89 0.40
CA TYR A 192 -17.64 2.63 1.32
C TYR A 192 -16.94 3.82 0.67
N ALA A 193 -17.30 4.17 -0.57
CA ALA A 193 -16.59 5.16 -1.38
C ALA A 193 -16.62 6.56 -0.75
N LYS A 194 -15.44 7.13 -0.50
CA LYS A 194 -15.24 8.51 -0.02
C LYS A 194 -15.01 9.51 -1.15
N LYS A 195 -14.98 10.82 -0.82
CA LYS A 195 -14.65 11.91 -1.76
C LYS A 195 -13.26 11.73 -2.41
N GLN A 196 -12.31 11.13 -1.69
CA GLN A 196 -10.99 10.79 -2.19
C GLN A 196 -10.73 9.29 -1.99
N ILE A 197 -10.26 8.63 -3.04
CA ILE A 197 -9.93 7.20 -3.04
C ILE A 197 -8.53 7.04 -3.60
N VAL A 198 -7.67 6.31 -2.89
CA VAL A 198 -6.39 5.82 -3.39
C VAL A 198 -6.57 4.33 -3.68
N LEU A 199 -6.64 3.99 -4.95
CA LEU A 199 -6.93 2.66 -5.44
C LEU A 199 -5.62 1.98 -5.91
N PHE A 200 -5.26 0.88 -5.26
CA PHE A 200 -4.11 0.06 -5.59
C PHE A 200 -4.59 -1.08 -6.47
N VAL A 201 -4.11 -1.14 -7.71
CA VAL A 201 -4.54 -2.14 -8.69
C VAL A 201 -3.33 -2.88 -9.27
N PRO A 202 -3.29 -4.23 -9.17
CA PRO A 202 -2.25 -5.05 -9.78
C PRO A 202 -2.23 -4.93 -11.30
N GLU A 203 -3.41 -4.95 -11.93
CA GLU A 203 -3.57 -4.98 -13.37
C GLU A 203 -4.86 -4.28 -13.82
N ASN A 204 -4.82 -3.62 -14.98
CA ASN A 204 -5.97 -2.88 -15.49
C ASN A 204 -6.98 -3.83 -16.15
N SER A 205 -7.95 -4.30 -15.37
CA SER A 205 -9.08 -5.10 -15.85
C SER A 205 -10.23 -4.20 -16.36
N PRO A 206 -11.18 -4.76 -17.13
CA PRO A 206 -12.42 -4.08 -17.47
C PRO A 206 -13.20 -3.59 -16.23
N GLU A 207 -13.23 -4.39 -15.17
CA GLU A 207 -13.90 -4.08 -13.91
C GLU A 207 -13.27 -2.86 -13.21
N VAL A 208 -11.94 -2.78 -13.20
CA VAL A 208 -11.20 -1.61 -12.70
C VAL A 208 -11.53 -0.38 -13.54
N SER A 209 -11.53 -0.52 -14.87
CA SER A 209 -11.79 0.60 -15.78
C SER A 209 -13.20 1.16 -15.59
N GLU A 210 -14.21 0.29 -15.49
CA GLU A 210 -15.60 0.66 -15.16
C GLU A 210 -15.69 1.36 -13.80
N ALA A 211 -14.97 0.84 -12.79
CA ALA A 211 -14.96 1.42 -11.46
C ALA A 211 -14.36 2.83 -11.45
N ILE A 212 -13.24 3.03 -12.14
CA ILE A 212 -12.57 4.33 -12.27
C ILE A 212 -13.48 5.31 -13.03
N GLU A 213 -14.06 4.92 -14.17
CA GLU A 213 -14.91 5.80 -14.97
C GLU A 213 -16.15 6.25 -14.17
N THR A 214 -16.76 5.34 -13.42
CA THR A 214 -17.94 5.65 -12.61
C THR A 214 -17.59 6.55 -11.42
N LEU A 215 -16.54 6.23 -10.67
CA LEU A 215 -16.18 6.96 -9.45
C LEU A 215 -15.54 8.32 -9.75
N SER A 216 -14.87 8.48 -10.89
CA SER A 216 -14.21 9.74 -11.26
C SER A 216 -15.19 10.86 -11.65
N LYS A 217 -16.49 10.56 -11.77
CA LYS A 217 -17.54 11.56 -12.08
C LYS A 217 -17.73 12.56 -10.95
N ASP A 218 -17.69 12.09 -9.70
CA ASP A 218 -17.99 12.88 -8.50
C ASP A 218 -16.89 12.79 -7.43
N ARG A 219 -15.91 11.90 -7.57
CA ARG A 219 -14.83 11.70 -6.59
C ARG A 219 -13.45 11.90 -7.23
N THR A 220 -12.45 12.13 -6.37
CA THR A 220 -11.05 12.08 -6.77
C THR A 220 -10.53 10.67 -6.59
N VAL A 221 -10.08 10.04 -7.68
CA VAL A 221 -9.47 8.72 -7.66
C VAL A 221 -7.99 8.85 -8.03
N TYR A 222 -7.12 8.36 -7.16
CA TYR A 222 -5.70 8.16 -7.42
C TYR A 222 -5.46 6.68 -7.67
N LEU A 223 -4.96 6.33 -8.84
CA LEU A 223 -4.63 4.96 -9.19
C LEU A 223 -3.15 4.71 -8.91
N VAL A 224 -2.85 3.64 -8.19
CA VAL A 224 -1.48 3.20 -7.85
C VAL A 224 -1.27 1.81 -8.42
N TYR A 225 -0.30 1.66 -9.31
CA TYR A 225 -0.06 0.42 -10.05
C TYR A 225 1.39 0.34 -10.50
N PHE A 226 1.83 -0.86 -10.88
CA PHE A 226 3.17 -1.06 -11.44
C PHE A 226 3.13 -1.15 -12.97
N VAL A 227 4.04 -0.42 -13.62
CA VAL A 227 4.41 -0.62 -15.04
C VAL A 227 5.85 -1.06 -15.06
N GLU A 228 6.11 -2.28 -15.56
CA GLU A 228 7.43 -2.92 -15.46
C GLU A 228 7.97 -2.87 -14.02
N LYS A 229 9.08 -2.13 -13.81
CA LYS A 229 9.76 -1.93 -12.52
C LYS A 229 9.56 -0.51 -11.96
N GLN A 230 8.47 0.15 -12.35
CA GLN A 230 8.18 1.51 -11.88
C GLN A 230 6.79 1.58 -11.26
N LEU A 231 6.75 2.23 -10.10
CA LEU A 231 5.51 2.55 -9.42
C LEU A 231 4.90 3.79 -10.08
N MET A 232 3.68 3.66 -10.57
CA MET A 232 2.92 4.73 -11.20
C MET A 232 1.82 5.22 -10.28
N VAL A 233 1.66 6.54 -10.20
CA VAL A 233 0.53 7.20 -9.56
C VAL A 233 -0.18 8.03 -10.62
N GLN A 234 -1.40 7.64 -10.95
CA GLN A 234 -2.22 8.31 -11.96
C GLN A 234 -3.41 9.02 -11.30
N GLU A 235 -3.71 10.21 -11.81
CA GLU A 235 -4.88 11.01 -11.45
C GLU A 235 -5.48 11.57 -12.74
N LYS A 236 -6.64 11.05 -13.15
CA LYS A 236 -7.21 11.29 -14.50
C LYS A 236 -6.13 10.99 -15.57
N ASP A 237 -5.78 11.96 -16.41
CA ASP A 237 -4.77 11.82 -17.45
C ASP A 237 -3.34 12.16 -16.98
N LYS A 238 -3.16 12.59 -15.72
CA LYS A 238 -1.85 12.96 -15.17
C LYS A 238 -1.18 11.76 -14.54
N ILE A 239 -0.10 11.28 -15.14
CA ILE A 239 0.71 10.17 -14.64
C ILE A 239 1.98 10.72 -13.99
N CYS A 240 2.32 10.19 -12.82
CA CYS A 240 3.58 10.45 -12.12
C CYS A 240 4.29 9.11 -11.87
N SER A 241 5.49 8.95 -12.41
CA SER A 241 6.34 7.81 -12.13
C SER A 241 7.19 8.06 -10.88
N LEU A 242 7.36 7.01 -10.07
CA LEU A 242 8.21 7.01 -8.89
C LEU A 242 9.43 6.11 -9.15
N PRO A 243 10.65 6.67 -9.20
CA PRO A 243 11.86 5.88 -9.42
C PRO A 243 12.18 4.97 -8.21
N GLY A 244 12.56 3.72 -8.48
CA GLY A 244 12.94 2.72 -7.47
C GLY A 244 11.88 1.64 -7.18
N GLY A 245 10.95 1.38 -8.11
CA GLY A 245 10.04 0.23 -8.06
C GLY A 245 10.70 -1.07 -8.55
N GLU A 246 12.00 -1.22 -8.36
CA GLU A 246 12.73 -2.39 -8.81
C GLU A 246 12.16 -3.63 -8.13
N TRP A 247 11.58 -4.52 -8.93
CA TRP A 247 11.43 -5.93 -8.59
C TRP A 247 12.83 -6.46 -8.29
N ILE A 248 13.03 -6.91 -7.06
CA ILE A 248 14.12 -7.83 -6.74
C ILE A 248 13.63 -9.17 -7.27
N ASP A 249 14.15 -9.56 -8.44
CA ASP A 249 14.06 -10.95 -8.88
C ASP A 249 14.94 -11.76 -7.91
N ASP A 250 14.33 -12.66 -7.14
CA ASP A 250 15.06 -13.75 -6.47
C ASP A 250 15.32 -14.90 -7.46
#